data_AF-A0A367QGZ6-F1
#
_entry.id   AF-A0A367QGZ6-F1
#
_cell.length_a   1.000
_cell.length_b   1.000
_cell.length_c   1.000
_cell.angle_alpha   90.00
_cell.angle_beta   90.00
_cell.angle_gamma   90.00
#
_symmetry.space_group_name_H-M   'P 1'
#
loop_
_entity.id
_entity.type
_entity.pdbx_description
1 polymer ?
#
loop_
_entity_poly.entity_id
_entity_poly.type
_entity_poly.pdbx_seq_one_letter_code
_entity_poly.pdbx_strand_id
1 'polypeptide(L)'
;MAKKDSYQEFLKEDFNKLFAGMNLSDVQKHFLRSRWLDQVLWMEGKANFSRDRYYFLRLTTIIGGIILPALVSLNINTISPESKTTRNLIIGSTFVISQLVAISAAIEEFFHYGERWRHYRRTVESLKTQGWQFSQLAGPYRDYTTHEHAFNLFAGQVEDIIQRDVEVYATQVVQEKKQEQQNQENYIFTQNTKITNVEEKKEE
;
A
#
# COMPACT_ATOMS: atom_id res chain seq x y z
N MET A 1 13.05 -12.88 13.82
CA MET A 1 13.66 -11.53 13.89
C MET A 1 13.66 -10.96 12.47
N ALA A 2 12.89 -9.90 12.21
CA ALA A 2 12.94 -9.22 10.91
C ALA A 2 14.34 -8.63 10.73
N LYS A 3 14.99 -8.90 9.58
CA LYS A 3 16.27 -8.30 9.22
C LYS A 3 16.06 -6.78 9.25
N LYS A 4 16.78 -6.09 10.13
CA LYS A 4 16.72 -4.63 10.26
C LYS A 4 17.03 -4.05 8.87
N ASP A 5 16.14 -3.20 8.36
CA ASP A 5 16.30 -2.65 7.02
C ASP A 5 17.53 -1.72 7.05
N SER A 6 18.59 -2.12 6.36
CA SER A 6 19.87 -1.40 6.32
C SER A 6 19.68 0.08 5.95
N TYR A 7 18.63 0.40 5.18
CA TYR A 7 18.32 1.78 4.81
C TYR A 7 17.70 2.58 5.96
N GLN A 8 16.82 1.96 6.77
CA GLN A 8 16.24 2.63 7.94
C GLN A 8 17.29 2.94 9.00
N GLU A 9 18.25 2.04 9.20
CA GLU A 9 19.37 2.29 10.10
C GLU A 9 20.25 3.43 9.61
N PHE A 10 20.59 3.43 8.32
CA PHE A 10 21.31 4.52 7.68
C PHE A 10 20.59 5.86 7.87
N LEU A 11 19.28 5.93 7.56
CA LEU A 11 18.49 7.15 7.73
C LEU A 11 18.48 7.62 9.19
N LYS A 12 18.32 6.68 10.13
CA LYS A 12 18.33 7.00 11.56
C LYS A 12 19.66 7.60 11.98
N GLU A 13 20.77 7.02 11.57
CA GLU A 13 22.10 7.52 11.90
C GLU A 13 22.40 8.87 11.25
N ASP A 14 22.06 9.02 9.98
CA ASP A 14 22.31 10.23 9.20
C ASP A 14 21.57 11.44 9.79
N PHE A 15 20.26 11.32 10.04
CA PHE A 15 19.50 12.41 10.66
C PHE A 15 19.92 12.69 12.10
N ASN A 16 20.30 11.67 12.89
CA ASN A 16 20.82 11.93 14.23
C ASN A 16 22.14 12.71 14.22
N LYS A 17 23.00 12.48 13.22
CA LYS A 17 24.23 13.28 13.02
C LYS A 17 23.89 14.71 12.65
N LEU A 18 22.92 14.92 11.75
CA LEU A 18 22.43 16.26 11.39
C LEU A 18 21.90 17.01 12.62
N PHE A 19 21.09 16.36 13.46
CA PHE A 19 20.54 16.96 14.67
C PHE A 19 21.59 17.36 15.70
N ALA A 20 22.68 16.61 15.79
CA ALA A 20 23.78 16.91 16.68
C ALA A 20 24.54 18.18 16.25
N GLY A 21 24.62 18.44 14.94
CA GLY A 21 25.29 19.63 14.40
C GLY A 21 24.47 20.93 14.44
N MET A 22 23.16 20.85 14.74
CA MET A 22 22.28 22.02 14.78
C MET A 22 22.21 22.63 16.20
N ASN A 23 22.22 23.96 16.26
CA ASN A 23 21.99 24.70 17.50
C ASN A 23 20.49 24.70 17.82
N LEU A 24 20.05 23.69 18.58
CA LEU A 24 18.67 23.46 18.99
C LEU A 24 18.64 23.13 20.48
N SER A 25 17.58 23.56 21.16
CA SER A 25 17.31 23.17 22.54
C SER A 25 17.05 21.66 22.67
N ASP A 26 17.21 21.12 23.88
CA ASP A 26 16.99 19.70 24.13
C ASP A 26 15.55 19.26 23.81
N VAL A 27 14.57 20.14 24.07
CA VAL A 27 13.15 19.89 23.74
C VAL A 27 12.94 19.78 22.23
N GLN A 28 13.57 20.66 21.46
CA GLN A 28 13.50 20.63 19.99
C GLN A 28 14.18 19.38 19.41
N LYS A 29 15.34 19.01 19.95
CA LYS A 29 16.04 17.76 19.58
C LYS A 29 15.22 16.52 19.93
N HIS A 30 14.53 16.53 21.07
CA HIS A 30 13.61 15.47 21.46
C HIS A 30 12.46 15.34 20.45
N PHE A 31 11.83 16.46 20.05
CA PHE A 31 10.80 16.45 19.01
C PHE A 31 11.32 15.84 17.69
N LEU A 32 12.50 16.28 17.22
CA LEU A 32 13.09 15.76 15.98
C LEU A 32 13.31 14.25 16.01
N ARG A 33 13.76 13.71 17.15
CA ARG A 33 14.01 12.27 17.30
C ARG A 33 12.74 11.47 17.50
N SER A 34 11.93 11.86 18.47
CA SER A 34 10.81 11.07 18.95
C SER A 34 9.54 11.27 18.15
N ARG A 35 9.34 12.46 17.57
CA ARG A 35 8.12 12.76 16.81
C ARG A 35 8.36 12.65 15.32
N TRP A 36 9.35 13.35 14.78
CA TRP A 36 9.58 13.38 13.34
C TRP A 36 10.32 12.14 12.82
N LEU A 37 11.50 11.83 13.35
CA LEU A 37 12.34 10.74 12.84
C LEU A 37 11.69 9.38 13.07
N ASP A 38 11.08 9.16 14.23
CA ASP A 38 10.34 7.92 14.50
C ASP A 38 9.19 7.72 13.50
N GLN A 39 8.45 8.79 13.19
CA GLN A 39 7.40 8.76 12.16
C GLN A 39 7.96 8.44 10.78
N VAL A 40 9.08 9.05 10.38
CA VAL A 40 9.75 8.75 9.11
C VAL A 40 10.12 7.27 9.02
N LEU A 41 10.74 6.72 10.08
CA LEU A 41 11.16 5.33 10.10
C LEU A 41 9.97 4.36 10.08
N TRP A 42 8.92 4.67 10.84
CA TRP A 42 7.69 3.88 10.85
C TRP A 42 7.02 3.86 9.47
N MET A 43 6.85 5.04 8.86
CA MET A 43 6.26 5.18 7.53
C MET A 43 7.10 4.49 6.44
N GLU A 44 8.43 4.61 6.49
CA GLU A 44 9.34 3.91 5.58
C GLU A 44 9.15 2.40 5.65
N GLY A 45 9.08 1.86 6.88
CA GLY A 45 8.92 0.42 7.10
C GLY A 45 7.57 -0.09 6.61
N LYS A 46 6.50 0.68 6.85
CA LYS A 46 5.16 0.36 6.34
C LYS A 46 5.08 0.45 4.82
N ALA A 47 5.74 1.43 4.21
CA ALA A 47 5.84 1.53 2.76
C ALA A 47 6.54 0.30 2.17
N ASN A 48 7.70 -0.09 2.71
CA ASN A 48 8.46 -1.27 2.23
C ASN A 48 7.68 -2.57 2.42
N PHE A 49 7.08 -2.78 3.59
CA PHE A 49 6.25 -3.96 3.84
C PHE A 49 5.07 -4.05 2.86
N SER A 50 4.36 -2.95 2.64
CA SER A 50 3.20 -2.93 1.73
C SER A 50 3.63 -3.14 0.27
N ARG A 51 4.76 -2.53 -0.13
CA ARG A 51 5.37 -2.73 -1.45
C ARG A 51 5.65 -4.20 -1.71
N ASP A 52 6.35 -4.85 -0.79
CA ASP A 52 6.81 -6.22 -0.97
C ASP A 52 5.63 -7.20 -1.03
N ARG A 53 4.60 -6.98 -0.20
CA ARG A 53 3.36 -7.77 -0.25
C ARG A 53 2.59 -7.57 -1.54
N TYR A 54 2.46 -6.32 -1.97
CA TYR A 54 1.80 -5.98 -3.23
C TYR A 54 2.47 -6.67 -4.42
N TYR A 55 3.80 -6.51 -4.58
CA TYR A 55 4.50 -7.12 -5.70
C TYR A 55 4.53 -8.64 -5.62
N PHE A 56 4.66 -9.22 -4.42
CA PHE A 56 4.62 -10.68 -4.26
C PHE A 56 3.27 -11.25 -4.73
N LEU A 57 2.15 -10.74 -4.20
CA LEU A 57 0.81 -11.21 -4.56
C LEU A 57 0.52 -10.97 -6.04
N ARG A 58 0.85 -9.78 -6.56
CA ARG A 58 0.62 -9.43 -7.96
C ARG A 58 1.45 -10.29 -8.91
N LEU A 59 2.71 -10.56 -8.59
CA LEU A 59 3.56 -11.42 -9.40
C LEU A 59 3.04 -12.86 -9.42
N THR A 60 2.61 -13.37 -8.27
CA THR A 60 1.97 -14.69 -8.17
C THR A 60 0.73 -14.79 -9.05
N THR A 61 -0.15 -13.79 -9.01
CA THR A 61 -1.36 -13.74 -9.85
C THR A 61 -1.02 -13.68 -11.33
N ILE A 62 -0.03 -12.87 -11.74
CA ILE A 62 0.39 -12.75 -13.15
C ILE A 62 1.00 -14.07 -13.65
N ILE A 63 1.98 -14.62 -12.92
CA ILE A 63 2.66 -15.86 -13.32
C ILE A 63 1.64 -17.00 -13.38
N GLY A 64 0.81 -17.16 -12.36
CA GLY A 64 -0.20 -18.21 -12.34
C GLY A 64 -1.27 -18.02 -13.42
N GLY A 65 -1.68 -16.78 -13.70
CA GLY A 65 -2.61 -16.46 -14.79
C GLY A 65 -2.07 -16.79 -16.18
N ILE A 66 -0.74 -16.72 -16.38
CA ILE A 66 -0.08 -17.14 -17.62
C ILE A 66 0.09 -18.66 -17.70
N ILE A 67 0.43 -19.30 -16.58
CA ILE A 67 0.65 -20.76 -16.51
C ILE A 67 -0.66 -21.53 -16.64
N LEU A 68 -1.77 -21.00 -16.11
CA LEU A 68 -3.04 -21.72 -16.03
C LEU A 68 -3.60 -22.11 -17.42
N PRO A 69 -3.67 -21.23 -18.45
CA PRO A 69 -4.07 -21.62 -19.80
C PRO A 69 -3.19 -22.71 -20.41
N ALA A 70 -1.87 -22.67 -20.16
CA ALA A 70 -0.94 -23.68 -20.67
C ALA A 70 -1.19 -25.05 -20.01
N LEU A 71 -1.41 -25.09 -18.70
CA LEU A 71 -1.74 -26.32 -17.97
C LEU A 71 -3.09 -26.91 -18.43
N VAL A 72 -4.10 -26.06 -18.61
CA VAL A 72 -5.41 -26.48 -19.12
C VAL A 72 -5.28 -27.02 -20.55
N SER A 73 -4.50 -26.37 -21.42
CA SER A 73 -4.25 -26.83 -22.79
C SER A 73 -3.53 -28.19 -22.84
N LEU A 74 -2.51 -28.39 -22.00
CA LEU A 74 -1.82 -29.68 -21.88
C LEU A 74 -2.75 -30.79 -21.38
N ASN A 75 -3.64 -30.49 -20.45
CA ASN A 75 -4.63 -31.45 -19.96
C ASN A 75 -5.53 -31.97 -21.10
N ILE A 76 -5.91 -31.10 -22.03
CA ILE A 76 -6.83 -31.42 -23.13
C ILE A 76 -6.12 -32.17 -24.27
N ASN A 77 -4.87 -31.81 -24.60
CA ASN A 77 -4.24 -32.21 -25.87
C ASN A 77 -3.28 -33.41 -25.80
N THR A 78 -2.66 -33.71 -24.65
CA THR A 78 -1.48 -34.61 -24.63
C THR A 78 -1.64 -35.91 -23.84
N ILE A 79 -2.77 -36.12 -23.15
CA ILE A 79 -2.90 -37.25 -22.24
C ILE A 79 -3.67 -38.39 -22.91
N SER A 80 -2.93 -39.27 -23.57
CA SER A 80 -3.40 -40.61 -23.93
C SER A 80 -3.88 -41.35 -22.65
N PRO A 81 -4.96 -42.17 -22.73
CA PRO A 81 -5.63 -42.75 -21.58
C PRO A 81 -4.79 -43.70 -20.69
N GLU A 82 -3.55 -44.02 -21.07
CA GLU A 82 -2.72 -45.04 -20.41
C GLU A 82 -1.94 -44.54 -19.18
N SER A 83 -1.63 -43.26 -19.05
CA SER A 83 -0.93 -42.72 -17.87
C SER A 83 -1.88 -42.01 -16.89
N LYS A 84 -2.60 -42.79 -16.08
CA LYS A 84 -3.49 -42.26 -15.01
C LYS A 84 -2.73 -41.38 -14.01
N THR A 85 -1.48 -41.72 -13.72
CA THR A 85 -0.64 -40.99 -12.75
C THR A 85 -0.27 -39.58 -13.25
N THR A 86 0.17 -39.45 -14.51
CA THR A 86 0.50 -38.15 -15.09
C THR A 86 -0.74 -37.25 -15.20
N ARG A 87 -1.89 -37.84 -15.58
CA ARG A 87 -3.17 -37.11 -15.64
C ARG A 87 -3.57 -36.52 -14.29
N ASN A 88 -3.54 -37.33 -13.24
CA ASN A 88 -3.93 -36.88 -11.90
C ASN A 88 -2.99 -35.78 -11.37
N LEU A 89 -1.69 -35.87 -11.67
CA LEU A 89 -0.72 -34.86 -11.28
C LEU A 89 -1.00 -33.50 -11.95
N ILE A 90 -1.30 -33.50 -13.26
CA ILE A 90 -1.61 -32.27 -14.02
C ILE A 90 -2.94 -31.66 -13.56
N ILE A 91 -3.98 -32.47 -13.35
CA ILE A 91 -5.26 -31.98 -12.82
C ILE A 91 -5.08 -31.38 -11.42
N GLY A 92 -4.37 -32.09 -10.54
CA GLY A 92 -4.09 -31.63 -9.18
C GLY A 92 -3.28 -30.34 -9.15
N SER A 93 -2.24 -30.22 -9.98
CA SER A 93 -1.43 -29.01 -10.06
C SER A 93 -2.21 -27.82 -10.61
N THR A 94 -3.03 -28.03 -11.64
CA THR A 94 -3.92 -27.00 -12.20
C THR A 94 -4.89 -26.47 -11.14
N PHE A 95 -5.52 -27.37 -10.38
CA PHE A 95 -6.43 -27.00 -9.29
C PHE A 95 -5.71 -26.17 -8.22
N VAL A 96 -4.56 -26.64 -7.73
CA VAL A 96 -3.78 -25.94 -6.69
C VAL A 96 -3.33 -24.56 -7.17
N ILE A 97 -2.82 -24.45 -8.40
CA ILE A 97 -2.38 -23.17 -8.97
C ILE A 97 -3.56 -22.22 -9.13
N SER A 98 -4.72 -22.70 -9.61
CA SER A 98 -5.91 -21.85 -9.75
C SER A 98 -6.37 -21.27 -8.41
N GLN A 99 -6.38 -22.09 -7.36
CA GLN A 99 -6.76 -21.64 -6.02
C GLN A 99 -5.76 -20.64 -5.44
N LEU A 100 -4.46 -20.88 -5.67
CA LEU A 100 -3.39 -19.99 -5.24
C LEU A 100 -3.51 -18.62 -5.92
N VAL A 101 -3.72 -18.57 -7.23
CA VAL A 101 -3.96 -17.32 -7.98
C VAL A 101 -5.19 -16.58 -7.46
N ALA A 102 -6.31 -17.30 -7.27
CA ALA A 102 -7.54 -16.69 -6.78
C ALA A 102 -7.38 -16.12 -5.36
N ILE A 103 -6.72 -16.84 -4.46
CA ILE A 103 -6.42 -16.38 -3.10
C ILE A 103 -5.48 -15.17 -3.15
N SER A 104 -4.42 -15.22 -3.97
CA SER A 104 -3.49 -14.10 -4.09
C SER A 104 -4.17 -12.83 -4.58
N ALA A 105 -5.04 -12.94 -5.59
CA ALA A 105 -5.84 -11.82 -6.08
C ALA A 105 -6.80 -11.30 -5.01
N ALA A 106 -7.53 -12.18 -4.34
CA ALA A 106 -8.47 -11.79 -3.28
C ALA A 106 -7.79 -11.12 -2.08
N ILE A 107 -6.60 -11.58 -1.69
CA ILE A 107 -5.79 -10.94 -0.62
C ILE A 107 -5.30 -9.57 -1.08
N GLU A 108 -4.84 -9.42 -2.33
CA GLU A 108 -4.39 -8.13 -2.85
C GLU A 108 -5.52 -7.11 -2.86
N GLU A 109 -6.70 -7.53 -3.34
CA GLU A 109 -7.92 -6.73 -3.37
C GLU A 109 -8.35 -6.34 -1.95
N PHE A 110 -8.44 -7.30 -1.02
CA PHE A 110 -8.93 -7.04 0.33
C PHE A 110 -8.03 -6.08 1.14
N PHE A 111 -6.71 -6.20 0.99
CA PHE A 111 -5.77 -5.38 1.78
C PHE A 111 -5.32 -4.11 1.08
N HIS A 112 -5.63 -3.92 -0.21
CA HIS A 112 -5.21 -2.77 -1.02
C HIS A 112 -3.73 -2.41 -0.83
N TYR A 113 -2.84 -3.43 -0.83
CA TYR A 113 -1.42 -3.23 -0.52
C TYR A 113 -0.74 -2.23 -1.47
N GLY A 114 -1.17 -2.17 -2.73
CA GLY A 114 -0.64 -1.22 -3.71
C GLY A 114 -0.97 0.23 -3.35
N GLU A 115 -2.17 0.51 -2.87
CA GLU A 115 -2.58 1.85 -2.45
C GLU A 115 -1.90 2.26 -1.15
N ARG A 116 -1.87 1.36 -0.17
CA ARG A 116 -1.17 1.56 1.10
C ARG A 116 0.31 1.87 0.88
N TRP A 117 0.97 1.14 -0.02
CA TRP A 117 2.36 1.42 -0.38
C TRP A 117 2.53 2.85 -0.92
N ARG A 118 1.73 3.26 -1.91
CA ARG A 118 1.82 4.61 -2.50
C ARG A 118 1.53 5.70 -1.48
N HIS A 119 0.55 5.48 -0.62
CA HIS A 119 0.17 6.39 0.46
C HIS A 119 1.34 6.58 1.44
N TYR A 120 1.83 5.50 2.06
CA TYR A 120 2.94 5.58 3.01
C TYR A 120 4.22 6.13 2.35
N ARG A 121 4.49 5.75 1.08
CA ARG A 121 5.63 6.28 0.35
C ARG A 121 5.50 7.79 0.13
N ARG A 122 4.33 8.30 -0.24
CA ARG A 122 4.12 9.74 -0.40
C ARG A 122 4.34 10.49 0.92
N THR A 123 3.75 10.00 2.01
CA THR A 123 3.87 10.64 3.33
C THR A 123 5.33 10.64 3.81
N VAL A 124 6.04 9.50 3.71
CA VAL A 124 7.44 9.44 4.15
C VAL A 124 8.36 10.33 3.31
N GLU A 125 8.20 10.39 1.99
CA GLU A 125 9.03 11.25 1.15
C GLU A 125 8.74 12.74 1.41
N SER A 126 7.50 13.09 1.74
CA SER A 126 7.15 14.44 2.19
C SER A 126 7.83 14.80 3.52
N LEU A 127 7.78 13.90 4.51
CA LEU A 127 8.46 14.09 5.79
C LEU A 127 9.99 14.21 5.63
N LYS A 128 10.60 13.37 4.79
CA LYS A 128 12.04 13.46 4.46
C LYS A 128 12.39 14.79 3.81
N THR A 129 11.55 15.25 2.88
CA THR A 129 11.74 16.55 2.22
C THR A 129 11.72 17.68 3.23
N GLN A 130 10.79 17.66 4.19
CA GLN A 130 10.78 18.65 5.28
C GLN A 130 12.05 18.58 6.14
N GLY A 131 12.52 17.38 6.47
CA GLY A 131 13.78 17.20 7.20
C GLY A 131 14.99 17.79 6.48
N TRP A 132 15.11 17.53 5.18
CA TRP A 132 16.20 18.07 4.35
C TRP A 132 16.11 19.59 4.21
N GLN A 133 14.92 20.12 3.90
CA GLN A 133 14.71 21.56 3.78
C GLN A 133 15.02 22.28 5.10
N PHE A 134 14.58 21.73 6.23
CA PHE A 134 14.89 22.29 7.55
C PHE A 134 16.39 22.24 7.85
N SER A 135 17.06 21.11 7.60
CA SER A 135 18.50 20.95 7.85
C SER A 135 19.36 21.98 7.11
N GLN A 136 18.93 22.39 5.92
CA GLN A 136 19.65 23.33 5.06
C GLN A 136 19.13 24.76 5.16
N LEU A 137 18.12 25.03 6.02
CA LEU A 137 17.38 26.29 6.02
C LEU A 137 16.95 26.69 4.60
N ALA A 138 16.42 25.73 3.86
CA ALA A 138 16.00 25.88 2.47
C ALA A 138 14.47 25.86 2.34
N GLY A 139 13.97 26.22 1.16
CA GLY A 139 12.53 26.19 0.89
C GLY A 139 11.74 27.10 1.84
N PRO A 140 10.74 26.58 2.59
CA PRO A 140 9.97 27.36 3.56
C PRO A 140 10.81 27.98 4.69
N TYR A 141 12.03 27.48 4.91
CA TYR A 141 12.89 27.88 6.03
C TYR A 141 13.98 28.91 5.66
N ARG A 142 14.00 29.36 4.39
CA ARG A 142 15.06 30.24 3.84
C ARG A 142 15.21 31.60 4.52
N ASP A 143 14.12 32.11 5.09
CA ASP A 143 14.08 33.45 5.69
C ASP A 143 14.53 33.42 7.17
N TYR A 144 14.86 32.24 7.70
CA TYR A 144 15.35 32.06 9.07
C TYR A 144 16.89 32.00 9.10
N THR A 145 17.47 32.62 10.13
CA THR A 145 18.93 32.63 10.34
C THR A 145 19.45 31.41 11.09
N THR A 146 18.60 30.75 11.88
CA THR A 146 18.95 29.58 12.68
C THR A 146 17.83 28.53 12.65
N HIS A 147 18.21 27.27 12.85
CA HIS A 147 17.26 26.15 13.00
C HIS A 147 16.33 26.33 14.20
N GLU A 148 16.80 26.97 15.26
CA GLU A 148 16.01 27.26 16.45
C GLU A 148 14.82 28.17 16.11
N HIS A 149 15.02 29.22 15.32
CA HIS A 149 13.94 30.10 14.89
C HIS A 149 13.01 29.44 13.86
N ALA A 150 13.57 28.61 12.97
CA ALA A 150 12.79 27.86 11.97
C ALA A 150 11.98 26.69 12.57
N PHE A 151 12.30 26.26 13.79
CA PHE A 151 11.76 25.04 14.39
C PHE A 151 10.23 25.03 14.47
N ASN A 152 9.60 26.14 14.85
CA ASN A 152 8.15 26.19 15.01
C ASN A 152 7.43 26.00 13.68
N LEU A 153 7.95 26.57 12.60
CA LEU A 153 7.42 26.34 11.26
C LEU A 153 7.61 24.88 10.85
N PHE A 154 8.78 24.30 11.15
CA PHE A 154 9.06 22.90 10.84
C PHE A 154 8.13 21.94 11.58
N ALA A 155 7.98 22.12 12.89
CA ALA A 155 7.08 21.33 13.71
C ALA A 155 5.64 21.44 13.18
N GLY A 156 5.18 22.64 12.83
CA GLY A 156 3.88 22.86 12.19
C GLY A 156 3.73 22.08 10.87
N GLN A 157 4.70 22.19 9.95
CA GLN A 157 4.65 21.46 8.67
C GLN A 157 4.64 19.95 8.86
N VAL A 158 5.38 19.43 9.84
CA VAL A 158 5.40 18.00 10.18
C VAL A 158 4.04 17.54 10.71
N GLU A 159 3.47 18.27 11.67
CA GLU A 159 2.15 17.95 12.21
C GLU A 159 1.06 18.07 11.15
N ASP A 160 1.11 19.06 10.25
CA ASP A 160 0.18 19.20 9.13
C ASP A 160 0.25 18.02 8.17
N ILE A 161 1.44 17.47 7.91
CA ILE A 161 1.59 16.26 7.08
C ILE A 161 0.95 15.06 7.79
N ILE A 162 1.21 14.90 9.09
CA ILE A 162 0.73 13.76 9.86
C ILE A 162 -0.78 13.83 10.10
N GLN A 163 -1.32 15.02 10.36
CA GLN A 163 -2.75 15.25 10.49
C GLN A 163 -3.48 14.93 9.18
N ARG A 164 -2.98 15.43 8.04
CA ARG A 164 -3.55 15.09 6.73
C ARG A 164 -3.50 13.60 6.44
N ASP A 165 -2.45 12.91 6.84
CA ASP A 165 -2.34 11.45 6.70
C ASP A 165 -3.47 10.73 7.46
N VAL A 166 -3.71 11.12 8.72
CA VAL A 166 -4.80 10.58 9.54
C VAL A 166 -6.18 10.91 8.96
N GLU A 167 -6.40 12.16 8.53
CA GLU A 167 -7.68 12.61 7.96
C GLU A 167 -8.00 11.90 6.64
N VAL A 168 -7.01 11.77 5.75
CA VAL A 168 -7.15 11.05 4.49
C VAL A 168 -7.47 9.58 4.77
N TYR A 169 -6.79 8.95 5.73
CA TYR A 169 -7.05 7.55 6.08
C TYR A 169 -8.45 7.35 6.68
N ALA A 170 -8.88 8.24 7.57
CA ALA A 170 -10.22 8.18 8.17
C ALA A 170 -11.33 8.43 7.13
N THR A 171 -11.10 9.34 6.18
CA THR A 171 -12.11 9.75 5.18
C THR A 171 -12.19 8.76 4.01
N GLN A 172 -11.07 8.19 3.56
CA GLN A 172 -11.06 7.18 2.48
C GLN A 172 -11.80 5.91 2.91
N VAL A 173 -11.63 5.44 4.16
CA VAL A 173 -12.39 4.31 4.72
C VAL A 173 -13.90 4.59 4.75
N VAL A 174 -14.31 5.85 4.92
CA VAL A 174 -15.72 6.26 4.90
C VAL A 174 -16.25 6.38 3.47
N GLN A 175 -15.44 6.83 2.52
CA GLN A 175 -15.82 6.98 1.11
C GLN A 175 -15.89 5.65 0.37
N GLU A 176 -14.92 4.74 0.58
CA GLU A 176 -14.94 3.38 0.02
C GLU A 176 -16.22 2.64 0.44
N LYS A 177 -16.58 2.69 1.73
CA LYS A 177 -17.83 2.11 2.23
C LYS A 177 -19.08 2.72 1.60
N LYS A 178 -19.09 4.04 1.34
CA LYS A 178 -20.22 4.71 0.67
C LYS A 178 -20.33 4.31 -0.81
N GLN A 179 -19.21 4.18 -1.52
CA GLN A 179 -19.21 3.75 -2.92
C GLN A 179 -19.61 2.28 -3.06
N GLU A 180 -19.17 1.41 -2.15
CA GLU A 180 -19.61 0.02 -2.10
C GLU A 180 -21.11 -0.10 -1.87
N GLN A 181 -21.68 0.68 -0.93
CA GLN A 181 -23.12 0.73 -0.68
C GLN A 181 -23.90 1.26 -1.89
N GLN A 182 -23.45 2.34 -2.52
CA GLN A 182 -24.11 2.88 -3.72
C GLN A 182 -24.04 1.91 -4.91
N ASN A 183 -22.92 1.20 -5.09
CA ASN A 183 -22.80 0.20 -6.15
C ASN A 183 -23.70 -1.00 -5.90
N GLN A 184 -23.86 -1.43 -4.64
CA GLN A 184 -24.81 -2.49 -4.26
C GLN A 184 -26.27 -2.06 -4.49
N GLU A 185 -26.66 -0.85 -4.08
CA GLU A 185 -27.99 -0.31 -4.31
C GLU A 185 -28.32 -0.19 -5.80
N ASN A 186 -27.39 0.34 -6.60
CA ASN A 186 -27.55 0.43 -8.05
C ASN A 186 -27.65 -0.96 -8.71
N TYR A 187 -26.92 -1.96 -8.21
CA TYR A 187 -27.01 -3.32 -8.74
C TYR A 187 -28.37 -3.95 -8.44
N ILE A 188 -28.88 -3.80 -7.21
CA ILE A 188 -30.21 -4.29 -6.81
C ILE A 188 -31.31 -3.60 -7.64
N PHE A 189 -31.23 -2.28 -7.80
CA PHE A 189 -32.17 -1.51 -8.61
C PHE A 189 -32.17 -1.96 -10.08
N THR A 190 -30.99 -2.19 -10.66
CA THR A 190 -30.85 -2.62 -12.05
C THR A 190 -31.40 -4.04 -12.27
N GLN A 191 -31.25 -4.95 -11.29
CA GLN A 191 -31.80 -6.30 -11.38
C GLN A 191 -33.33 -6.30 -11.25
N ASN A 192 -33.88 -5.55 -10.30
CA ASN A 192 -35.33 -5.43 -10.13
C ASN A 192 -36.00 -4.87 -11.38
N THR A 193 -35.42 -3.82 -11.99
CA THR A 193 -35.93 -3.23 -13.24
C THR A 193 -35.91 -4.24 -14.40
N LYS A 194 -34.91 -5.13 -14.47
CA LYS A 194 -34.86 -6.19 -15.48
C LYS A 194 -35.91 -7.28 -15.24
N ILE A 195 -36.21 -7.61 -13.98
CA ILE A 195 -37.21 -8.62 -13.63
C ILE A 195 -38.62 -8.12 -13.98
N THR A 196 -38.96 -6.87 -13.61
CA THR A 196 -40.25 -6.26 -13.93
C THR A 196 -40.51 -6.19 -15.45
N ASN A 197 -39.50 -5.79 -16.23
CA ASN A 197 -39.61 -5.75 -17.69
C ASN A 197 -39.75 -7.13 -18.36
N VAL A 198 -39.33 -8.21 -17.67
CA VAL A 198 -39.48 -9.60 -18.15
C VAL A 198 -40.83 -10.19 -17.77
N GLU A 199 -41.41 -9.76 -16.65
CA GLU A 199 -42.78 -10.12 -16.25
C GLU A 199 -43.83 -9.44 -17.13
N GLU A 200 -43.68 -8.13 -17.41
CA GLU A 200 -44.57 -7.41 -18.34
C GLU A 200 -44.56 -8.01 -19.76
N LYS A 201 -43.42 -8.52 -20.22
CA LYS A 201 -43.31 -9.20 -21.54
C LYS A 201 -43.90 -10.61 -21.61
N LYS A 202 -44.29 -11.21 -20.47
CA LYS A 202 -44.95 -12.52 -20.43
C LYS A 202 -46.47 -12.43 -20.33
N GLU A 203 -47.00 -11.23 -20.04
CA GLU A 203 -48.45 -10.97 -19.95
C GLU A 203 -49.06 -10.42 -21.26
N GLU A 204 -48.22 -10.14 -22.28
CA GLU A 204 -48.63 -9.90 -23.68
C GLU A 204 -48.54 -11.18 -24.54
#